data_AF-A0A0G2AY22-F1
#
_entry.id   AF-A0A0G2AY22-F1
#
_cell.length_a   1.000
_cell.length_b   1.000
_cell.length_c   1.000
_cell.angle_alpha   90.00
_cell.angle_beta   90.00
_cell.angle_gamma   90.00
#
_symmetry.space_group_name_H-M   'P 1'
#
loop_
_entity.id
_entity.type
_entity.pdbx_description
1 polymer ?
#
loop_
_entity_poly.entity_id
_entity_poly.type
_entity_poly.pdbx_seq_one_letter_code
_entity_poly.pdbx_strand_id
1 'polypeptide(L)'
;MALSWGGRRKLLYAAVAAVFGFAVMFGIYRTFFTAVPTCRDGAQNGRESGVDCGGDCALLCQAEARAPVVLWVRAMSGGEGAYTAAAYVQNQNAGAYAPDVHYAFQLFDGNNLLVAQESRTGCTRAKAISPRSGLPVSC
;
A
#
# COMPACT_ATOMS: atom_id res chain seq x y z
N MET A 1 -40.38 -1.22 -49.26
CA MET A 1 -41.02 -2.43 -48.71
C MET A 1 -41.64 -2.07 -47.37
N ALA A 2 -42.97 -1.96 -47.30
CA ALA A 2 -43.65 -1.63 -46.04
C ALA A 2 -43.65 -2.86 -45.14
N LEU A 3 -42.93 -2.79 -44.01
CA LEU A 3 -42.90 -3.85 -42.99
C LEU A 3 -44.33 -4.17 -42.53
N SER A 4 -44.67 -5.47 -42.52
CA SER A 4 -45.97 -5.97 -42.07
C SER A 4 -46.24 -5.58 -40.62
N TRP A 5 -47.52 -5.42 -40.25
CA TRP A 5 -47.94 -4.97 -38.93
C TRP A 5 -47.37 -5.83 -37.78
N GLY A 6 -47.27 -7.14 -37.97
CA GLY A 6 -46.59 -8.06 -37.04
C GLY A 6 -45.07 -7.91 -37.02
N GLY A 7 -44.45 -7.60 -38.16
CA GLY A 7 -43.01 -7.31 -38.25
C GLY A 7 -42.60 -6.03 -37.54
N ARG A 8 -43.44 -4.98 -37.60
CA ARG A 8 -43.21 -3.71 -36.88
C ARG A 8 -43.19 -3.90 -35.36
N ARG A 9 -44.09 -4.72 -34.81
CA ARG A 9 -44.12 -5.03 -33.37
C ARG A 9 -42.91 -5.84 -32.93
N LYS A 10 -42.52 -6.85 -33.72
CA LYS A 10 -41.31 -7.64 -33.46
C LYS A 10 -40.03 -6.79 -33.49
N LEU A 11 -39.94 -5.84 -34.43
CA LEU A 11 -38.83 -4.88 -34.47
C LEU A 11 -38.82 -3.94 -33.27
N LEU A 12 -39.98 -3.47 -32.82
CA LEU A 12 -40.08 -2.64 -31.62
C LEU A 12 -39.61 -3.40 -30.36
N TYR A 13 -40.03 -4.64 -30.16
CA TYR A 13 -39.56 -5.45 -29.03
C TYR A 13 -38.07 -5.76 -29.11
N ALA A 14 -37.55 -6.08 -30.30
CA ALA A 14 -36.13 -6.31 -30.51
C ALA A 14 -35.30 -5.04 -30.22
N ALA A 15 -35.78 -3.87 -30.66
CA ALA A 15 -35.12 -2.59 -30.40
C ALA A 15 -35.10 -2.25 -28.90
N VAL A 16 -36.23 -2.42 -28.19
CA VAL A 16 -36.29 -2.18 -26.74
C VAL A 16 -35.37 -3.14 -25.98
N ALA A 17 -35.36 -4.43 -26.34
CA ALA A 17 -34.47 -5.42 -25.74
C ALA A 17 -32.98 -5.09 -26.00
N ALA A 18 -32.65 -4.64 -27.21
CA ALA A 18 -31.29 -4.23 -27.55
C ALA A 18 -30.84 -3.00 -26.77
N VAL A 19 -31.70 -1.97 -26.64
CA VAL A 19 -31.41 -0.77 -25.84
C VAL A 19 -31.24 -1.13 -24.36
N PHE A 20 -32.11 -1.99 -23.83
CA PHE A 20 -31.99 -2.46 -22.44
C PHE A 20 -30.70 -3.25 -22.21
N GLY A 21 -30.38 -4.19 -23.10
CA GLY A 21 -29.12 -4.93 -23.04
C GLY A 21 -27.89 -4.02 -23.13
N PHE A 22 -27.93 -3.01 -23.99
CA PHE A 22 -26.86 -2.02 -24.11
C PHE A 22 -26.73 -1.14 -22.86
N ALA A 23 -27.85 -0.72 -22.25
CA ALA A 23 -27.85 0.05 -21.02
C ALA A 23 -27.29 -0.76 -19.83
N VAL A 24 -27.64 -2.05 -19.73
CA VAL A 24 -27.09 -2.97 -18.73
C VAL A 24 -25.59 -3.18 -18.96
N MET A 25 -25.18 -3.45 -20.20
CA MET A 25 -23.76 -3.59 -20.56
C MET A 25 -22.97 -2.31 -20.28
N PHE A 26 -23.53 -1.15 -20.58
CA PHE A 26 -22.90 0.14 -20.29
C PHE A 26 -22.80 0.38 -18.77
N GLY A 27 -23.84 0.05 -18.00
CA GLY A 27 -23.82 0.11 -16.54
C GLY A 27 -22.71 -0.76 -15.95
N ILE A 28 -22.62 -2.02 -16.39
CA ILE A 28 -21.56 -2.96 -15.99
C ILE A 28 -20.19 -2.42 -16.40
N TYR A 29 -20.05 -1.90 -17.62
CA TYR A 29 -18.79 -1.32 -18.07
C TYR A 29 -18.35 -0.15 -17.18
N ARG A 30 -19.30 0.71 -16.79
CA ARG A 30 -19.03 1.87 -15.94
C ARG A 30 -18.63 1.46 -14.52
N THR A 31 -19.27 0.45 -13.95
CA THR A 31 -18.94 -0.01 -12.59
C THR A 31 -17.69 -0.88 -12.54
N PHE A 32 -17.37 -1.64 -13.59
CA PHE A 32 -16.23 -2.57 -13.56
C PHE A 32 -14.93 -1.94 -14.09
N PHE A 33 -15.01 -1.09 -15.13
CA PHE A 33 -13.81 -0.53 -15.78
C PHE A 33 -13.54 0.94 -15.43
N THR A 34 -14.51 1.66 -14.86
CA THR A 34 -14.32 3.07 -14.44
C THR A 34 -14.62 3.34 -12.97
N ALA A 35 -14.75 2.28 -12.14
CA ALA A 35 -14.77 2.48 -10.70
C ALA A 35 -13.44 3.09 -10.22
N VAL A 36 -13.54 4.02 -9.28
CA VAL A 36 -12.38 4.60 -8.60
C VAL A 36 -11.66 3.45 -7.89
N PRO A 37 -10.34 3.28 -8.07
CA PRO A 37 -9.63 2.19 -7.43
C PRO A 37 -9.71 2.33 -5.92
N THR A 38 -10.02 1.22 -5.26
CA THR A 38 -10.26 1.14 -3.82
C THR A 38 -9.16 0.31 -3.19
N CYS A 39 -8.15 0.98 -2.63
CA CYS A 39 -6.92 0.37 -2.10
C CYS A 39 -7.06 -0.45 -0.79
N ARG A 40 -8.25 -0.98 -0.48
CA ARG A 40 -8.55 -1.76 0.74
C ARG A 40 -9.68 -2.79 0.54
N ASP A 41 -10.05 -3.10 -0.70
CA ASP A 41 -11.21 -3.95 -1.00
C ASP A 41 -10.85 -5.41 -1.31
N GLY A 42 -9.57 -5.75 -1.29
CA GLY A 42 -9.06 -7.10 -1.54
C GLY A 42 -9.07 -7.48 -3.02
N ALA A 43 -9.30 -6.54 -3.94
CA ALA A 43 -9.33 -6.80 -5.37
C ALA A 43 -8.35 -5.89 -6.12
N GLN A 44 -7.57 -6.48 -7.04
CA GLN A 44 -6.71 -5.69 -7.93
C GLN A 44 -7.58 -5.00 -8.99
N ASN A 45 -7.77 -3.69 -8.86
CA ASN A 45 -8.56 -2.88 -9.78
C ASN A 45 -7.77 -1.64 -10.27
N GLY A 46 -8.30 -0.96 -11.30
CA GLY A 46 -7.68 0.24 -11.85
C GLY A 46 -6.24 0.03 -12.34
N ARG A 47 -5.28 0.78 -11.76
CA ARG A 47 -3.84 0.70 -12.08
C ARG A 47 -2.99 0.14 -10.93
N GLU A 48 -3.60 -0.56 -9.97
CA GLU A 48 -2.86 -1.18 -8.89
C GLU A 48 -1.83 -2.20 -9.41
N SER A 49 -0.64 -2.20 -8.80
CA SER A 49 0.44 -3.14 -9.17
C SER A 49 0.28 -4.50 -8.49
N GLY A 50 -0.47 -4.55 -7.39
CA GLY A 50 -0.92 -5.76 -6.70
C GLY A 50 -2.28 -5.54 -6.06
N VAL A 51 -2.79 -6.52 -5.32
CA VAL A 51 -4.07 -6.37 -4.60
C VAL A 51 -3.92 -5.28 -3.54
N ASP A 52 -4.70 -4.20 -3.64
CA ASP A 52 -4.72 -3.06 -2.71
C ASP A 52 -3.38 -2.31 -2.58
N CYS A 53 -2.51 -2.38 -3.59
CA CYS A 53 -1.18 -1.76 -3.50
C CYS A 53 -0.58 -1.34 -4.85
N GLY A 54 0.28 -0.32 -4.79
CA GLY A 54 1.00 0.21 -5.95
C GLY A 54 0.14 1.00 -6.93
N GLY A 55 0.78 1.60 -7.93
CA GLY A 55 0.11 2.41 -8.95
C GLY A 55 -0.62 3.63 -8.38
N ASP A 56 -1.96 3.62 -8.48
CA ASP A 56 -2.82 4.69 -7.98
C ASP A 56 -2.99 4.64 -6.44
N CYS A 57 -2.55 3.55 -5.80
CA CYS A 57 -2.58 3.40 -4.35
C CYS A 57 -1.32 3.91 -3.67
N ALA A 58 -1.51 4.67 -2.58
CA ALA A 58 -0.42 5.20 -1.76
C ALA A 58 0.37 4.10 -1.01
N LEU A 59 -0.19 2.89 -0.90
CA LEU A 59 0.42 1.76 -0.23
C LEU A 59 1.45 1.09 -1.15
N LEU A 60 2.64 0.84 -0.61
CA LEU A 60 3.67 0.09 -1.31
C LEU A 60 3.36 -1.42 -1.23
N CYS A 61 3.48 -2.12 -2.35
CA CYS A 61 3.33 -3.58 -2.36
C CYS A 61 4.47 -4.26 -1.59
N GLN A 62 4.15 -5.37 -0.92
CA GLN A 62 5.14 -6.15 -0.15
C GLN A 62 6.28 -6.69 -1.03
N ALA A 63 6.02 -6.99 -2.30
CA ALA A 63 7.03 -7.46 -3.23
C ALA A 63 8.10 -6.40 -3.54
N GLU A 64 7.71 -5.12 -3.61
CA GLU A 64 8.61 -3.98 -3.80
C GLU A 64 9.20 -3.44 -2.50
N ALA A 65 8.59 -3.74 -1.36
CA ALA A 65 9.02 -3.26 -0.06
C ALA A 65 10.36 -3.90 0.34
N ARG A 66 11.39 -3.07 0.47
CA ARG A 66 12.70 -3.44 0.99
C ARG A 66 12.74 -3.30 2.49
N ALA A 67 13.35 -4.27 3.16
CA ALA A 67 13.60 -4.20 4.59
C ALA A 67 14.49 -2.98 4.92
N PRO A 68 14.23 -2.28 6.04
CA PRO A 68 15.10 -1.22 6.50
C PRO A 68 16.48 -1.78 6.88
N VAL A 69 17.53 -1.00 6.64
CA VAL A 69 18.90 -1.41 6.95
C VAL A 69 19.40 -0.70 8.20
N VAL A 70 19.97 -1.49 9.11
CA VAL A 70 20.66 -0.98 10.30
C VAL A 70 22.08 -0.59 9.89
N LEU A 71 22.36 0.71 9.90
CA LEU A 71 23.66 1.25 9.48
C LEU A 71 24.69 1.18 10.61
N TRP A 72 24.25 1.38 11.85
CA TRP A 72 25.10 1.18 13.02
C TRP A 72 24.25 0.93 14.27
N VAL A 73 24.86 0.25 15.24
CA VAL A 73 24.33 0.05 16.59
C VAL A 73 25.45 0.36 17.58
N ARG A 74 25.12 1.08 18.66
CA ARG A 74 26.07 1.42 19.72
C ARG A 74 25.38 1.29 21.08
N ALA A 75 26.10 0.74 22.04
CA ALA A 75 25.75 0.80 23.44
C ALA A 75 26.67 1.83 24.13
N MET A 76 26.09 2.73 24.90
CA MET A 76 26.80 3.76 25.64
C MET A 76 26.48 3.62 27.12
N SER A 77 27.50 3.67 27.97
CA SER A 77 27.31 3.71 29.42
C SER A 77 26.86 5.11 29.82
N GLY A 78 25.64 5.23 30.35
CA GLY A 78 25.06 6.49 30.82
C GLY A 78 25.49 6.90 32.23
N GLY A 79 26.43 6.18 32.85
CA GLY A 79 26.73 6.29 34.28
C GLY A 79 25.78 5.43 35.13
N GLU A 80 26.18 5.13 36.38
CA GLU A 80 25.42 4.34 37.37
C GLU A 80 24.83 3.01 36.84
N GLY A 81 25.57 2.27 36.02
CA GLY A 81 25.10 0.97 35.50
C GLY A 81 23.95 1.05 34.48
N ALA A 82 23.55 2.26 34.06
CA ALA A 82 22.60 2.45 32.99
C ALA A 82 23.30 2.34 31.62
N TYR A 83 22.70 1.57 30.71
CA TYR A 83 23.16 1.46 29.32
C TYR A 83 22.11 2.04 28.39
N THR A 84 22.55 2.91 27.48
CA THR A 84 21.74 3.43 26.39
C THR A 84 22.14 2.73 25.10
N ALA A 85 21.20 2.00 24.50
CA ALA A 85 21.36 1.44 23.16
C ALA A 85 20.80 2.43 22.13
N ALA A 86 21.62 2.77 21.14
CA ALA A 86 21.22 3.59 20.01
C ALA A 86 21.51 2.82 18.71
N ALA A 87 20.60 2.93 17.75
CA ALA A 87 20.78 2.40 16.41
C ALA A 87 20.33 3.43 15.38
N TYR A 88 21.02 3.46 14.25
CA TYR A 88 20.58 4.24 13.09
C TYR A 88 20.06 3.29 12.03
N VAL A 89 18.76 3.37 11.81
CA VAL A 89 18.02 2.53 10.87
C VAL A 89 17.56 3.39 9.72
N GLN A 90 17.89 2.98 8.50
CA GLN A 90 17.52 3.67 7.28
C GLN A 90 16.50 2.86 6.48
N ASN A 91 15.36 3.46 6.17
CA ASN A 91 14.41 2.92 5.22
C ASN A 91 14.98 3.04 3.80
N GLN A 92 15.12 1.91 3.10
CA GLN A 92 15.64 1.87 1.74
C GLN A 92 14.58 2.19 0.68
N ASN A 93 13.29 2.22 1.06
CA ASN A 93 12.20 2.48 0.15
C ASN A 93 12.15 3.97 -0.21
N ALA A 94 12.37 4.25 -1.49
CA ALA A 94 12.32 5.61 -2.02
C ALA A 94 10.86 6.10 -2.04
N GLY A 95 10.59 7.27 -1.46
CA GLY A 95 9.25 7.88 -1.49
C GLY A 95 8.19 7.21 -0.61
N ALA A 96 8.50 6.10 0.07
CA ALA A 96 7.59 5.41 0.98
C ALA A 96 8.06 5.56 2.43
N TYR A 97 7.15 5.92 3.33
CA TYR A 97 7.41 5.95 4.78
C TYR A 97 6.83 4.68 5.43
N ALA A 98 7.39 4.27 6.57
CA ALA A 98 6.83 3.16 7.35
C ALA A 98 6.38 3.67 8.72
N PRO A 99 5.07 3.74 9.00
CA PRO A 99 4.55 4.26 10.27
C PRO A 99 4.76 3.29 11.44
N ASP A 100 4.69 1.98 11.19
CA ASP A 100 4.75 0.96 12.23
C ASP A 100 5.90 -0.01 11.94
N VAL A 101 7.06 0.29 12.54
CA VAL A 101 8.25 -0.54 12.47
C VAL A 101 8.50 -1.13 13.85
N HIS A 102 8.21 -2.41 14.00
CA HIS A 102 8.53 -3.15 15.22
C HIS A 102 10.01 -3.53 15.22
N TYR A 103 10.71 -3.16 16.30
CA TYR A 103 12.12 -3.49 16.49
C TYR A 103 12.38 -3.95 17.93
N ALA A 104 13.44 -4.73 18.12
CA ALA A 104 13.89 -5.15 19.43
C ALA A 104 15.39 -4.92 19.61
N PHE A 105 15.77 -4.38 20.75
CA PHE A 105 17.17 -4.35 21.19
C PHE A 105 17.43 -5.60 22.03
N GLN A 106 18.48 -6.35 21.68
CA GLN A 106 18.96 -7.50 22.43
C GLN A 106 20.34 -7.17 22.98
N LEU A 107 20.49 -7.25 24.30
CA LEU A 107 21.75 -7.05 25.00
C LEU A 107 22.35 -8.40 25.36
N PHE A 108 23.60 -8.61 24.97
CA PHE A 108 24.36 -9.82 25.25
C PHE A 108 25.52 -9.51 26.19
N ASP A 109 25.89 -10.47 27.03
CA ASP A 109 27.10 -10.41 27.86
C ASP A 109 28.36 -10.82 27.08
N GLY A 110 29.52 -10.83 27.76
CA GLY A 110 30.79 -11.27 27.16
C GLY A 110 30.85 -12.75 26.78
N ASN A 111 29.88 -13.57 27.21
CA ASN A 111 29.74 -14.98 26.85
C ASN A 111 28.66 -15.20 25.77
N ASN A 112 28.18 -14.13 25.13
CA ASN A 112 27.06 -14.14 24.18
C ASN A 112 25.73 -14.66 24.77
N LEU A 113 25.55 -14.58 26.09
CA LEU A 113 24.26 -14.87 26.72
C LEU A 113 23.37 -13.63 26.65
N LEU A 114 22.11 -13.82 26.25
CA LEU A 114 21.10 -12.75 26.22
C LEU A 114 20.78 -12.31 27.66
N VAL A 115 21.10 -11.07 27.99
CA VAL A 115 20.87 -10.47 29.32
C VAL A 115 19.53 -9.74 29.38
N ALA A 116 19.18 -9.03 28.30
CA ALA A 116 17.95 -8.25 28.23
C ALA A 116 17.46 -8.13 26.79
N GLN A 117 16.14 -8.07 26.63
CA GLN A 117 15.51 -7.77 25.35
C GLN A 117 14.37 -6.78 25.55
N GLU A 118 14.36 -5.71 24.77
CA GLU A 118 13.33 -4.68 24.82
C GLU A 118 12.74 -4.49 23.42
N SER A 119 11.42 -4.65 23.31
CA SER A 119 10.70 -4.48 22.05
C SER A 119 9.97 -3.15 22.03
N ARG A 120 10.07 -2.43 20.91
CA ARG A 120 9.43 -1.12 20.72
C ARG A 120 8.90 -1.00 19.30
N THR A 121 7.99 -0.05 19.13
CA THR A 121 7.49 0.36 17.82
C THR A 121 8.02 1.76 17.54
N GLY A 122 8.54 1.96 16.34
CA GLY A 122 8.96 3.26 15.85
C GLY A 122 8.51 3.44 14.41
N CYS A 123 8.90 4.55 13.80
CA CYS A 123 8.58 4.84 12.41
C CYS A 123 9.85 5.24 11.66
N THR A 124 9.81 5.08 10.34
CA THR A 124 10.90 5.50 9.45
C THR A 124 10.37 6.49 8.42
N ARG A 125 11.16 7.53 8.19
CA ARG A 125 10.85 8.52 7.15
C ARG A 125 11.15 7.96 5.76
N ALA A 126 10.45 8.49 4.77
CA ALA A 126 10.75 8.18 3.38
C ALA A 126 12.16 8.66 3.02
N LYS A 127 12.89 7.84 2.27
CA LYS A 127 14.15 8.28 1.67
C LYS A 127 13.82 9.37 0.66
N ALA A 128 14.32 10.59 0.91
CA ALA A 128 14.04 11.75 0.08
C ALA A 128 14.52 11.51 -1.37
N ILE A 129 13.61 11.64 -2.33
CA ILE A 129 13.92 11.57 -3.78
C ILE A 129 14.22 12.98 -4.33
N SER A 130 13.75 14.04 -3.67
CA SER A 130 13.91 15.45 -4.09
C SER A 130 13.52 16.41 -2.94
N PRO A 131 14.10 17.62 -2.85
CA PRO A 131 13.80 18.58 -1.78
C PRO A 131 12.39 19.20 -1.84
N ARG A 132 11.53 18.85 -2.82
CA ARG A 132 10.20 19.47 -3.00
C ARG A 132 9.01 18.73 -2.39
N SER A 133 9.15 17.51 -1.90
CA SER A 133 8.01 16.81 -1.30
C SER A 133 7.89 17.19 0.18
N GLY A 134 7.16 18.27 0.45
CA GLY A 134 6.69 18.66 1.79
C GLY A 134 5.68 17.66 2.35
N LEU A 135 6.08 16.41 2.52
CA LEU A 135 5.31 15.40 3.23
C LEU A 135 5.51 15.63 4.74
N PRO A 136 4.46 15.99 5.49
CA PRO A 136 4.54 16.03 6.94
C PRO A 136 4.50 14.58 7.40
N VAL A 137 5.66 14.00 7.66
CA VAL A 137 5.77 12.67 8.27
C VAL A 137 6.47 12.82 9.60
N SER A 138 5.69 13.30 10.56
CA SER A 138 6.01 13.19 11.98
C SER A 138 5.97 11.71 12.35
N CYS A 139 7.15 11.09 12.31
CA CYS A 139 7.71 10.64 13.58
C CYS A 139 7.97 11.89 14.41
#